data_AF-A0A8T9BAZ6-F1
#
_entry.id   AF-A0A8T9BAZ6-F1
#
_cell.length_a   1.000
_cell.length_b   1.000
_cell.length_c   1.000
_cell.angle_alpha   90.00
_cell.angle_beta   90.00
_cell.angle_gamma   90.00
#
_symmetry.space_group_name_H-M   'P 1'
#
loop_
_entity.id
_entity.type
_entity.pdbx_description
1 polymer ?
#
loop_
_entity_poly.entity_id
_entity_poly.type
_entity_poly.pdbx_seq_one_letter_code
_entity_poly.pdbx_strand_id
1 'polypeptide(L)'
;MDVSEPESAVAVGAVLRALDKENGPQRITKSSYGFLRTEPYEPRTWEAHAETKPTIDQNDGEKYVKTIYWLICKNEPVPFHKEYSIIVIHTIPTNRKSLLCEELLYVSDTSTESHYRRDHAKNKGCEIAGRIVADMSFLRDKHIIQPIERGRTWKRHYRIEYQLVMIVDGRNLRYEARWPVGGTIRGRGQTSIAAAFKPGTK
;
A
#
# COMPACT_ATOMS: atom_id res chain seq x y z
N MET A 1 28.21 -33.96 -26.92
CA MET A 1 29.08 -32.93 -26.32
C MET A 1 28.88 -33.04 -24.83
N ASP A 2 30.00 -33.25 -24.13
CA ASP A 2 30.07 -33.71 -22.76
C ASP A 2 29.75 -32.54 -21.79
N VAL A 3 28.77 -32.73 -20.91
CA VAL A 3 28.35 -31.73 -19.92
C VAL A 3 28.97 -32.13 -18.58
N SER A 4 30.30 -32.10 -18.51
CA SER A 4 31.06 -32.58 -17.34
C SER A 4 31.83 -31.46 -16.62
N GLU A 5 31.59 -30.19 -16.96
CA GLU A 5 32.16 -29.05 -16.24
C GLU A 5 31.15 -28.42 -15.25
N PRO A 6 31.49 -28.34 -13.95
CA PRO A 6 30.60 -27.76 -12.94
C PRO A 6 30.25 -26.29 -13.22
N GLU A 7 31.13 -25.56 -13.92
CA GLU A 7 30.89 -24.17 -14.33
C GLU A 7 29.74 -24.05 -15.34
N SER A 8 29.66 -24.99 -16.30
CA SER A 8 28.58 -25.05 -17.28
C SER A 8 27.24 -25.41 -16.63
N ALA A 9 27.23 -26.28 -15.62
CA ALA A 9 26.03 -26.62 -14.87
C ALA A 9 25.51 -25.45 -14.01
N VAL A 10 26.41 -24.70 -13.36
CA VAL A 10 26.04 -23.50 -12.57
C VAL A 10 25.53 -22.38 -13.49
N ALA A 11 26.16 -22.18 -14.65
CA ALA A 11 25.71 -21.20 -15.64
C ALA A 11 24.32 -21.52 -16.20
N VAL A 12 24.07 -22.78 -16.57
CA VAL A 12 22.74 -23.23 -17.03
C VAL A 12 21.69 -23.10 -15.93
N GLY A 13 22.01 -23.47 -14.69
CA GLY A 13 21.12 -23.28 -13.55
C GLY A 13 20.80 -21.80 -13.29
N ALA A 14 21.79 -20.91 -13.40
CA ALA A 14 21.60 -19.46 -13.26
C ALA A 14 20.73 -18.88 -14.38
N VAL A 15 20.91 -19.34 -15.62
CA VAL A 15 20.11 -18.92 -16.79
C VAL A 15 18.67 -19.41 -16.67
N LEU A 16 18.45 -20.69 -16.34
CA LEU A 16 17.11 -21.25 -16.10
C LEU A 16 16.40 -20.53 -14.94
N ARG A 17 17.12 -20.20 -13.87
CA ARG A 17 16.61 -19.42 -12.73
C ARG A 17 16.30 -17.96 -13.09
N ALA A 18 17.04 -17.36 -14.02
CA ALA A 18 16.77 -16.02 -14.53
C ALA A 18 15.56 -15.99 -15.48
N LEU A 19 15.31 -17.09 -16.19
CA LEU A 19 14.16 -17.29 -17.07
C LEU A 19 12.88 -17.60 -16.28
N ASP A 20 12.97 -18.40 -15.20
CA ASP A 20 11.82 -18.71 -14.34
C ASP A 20 11.60 -17.65 -13.24
N LYS A 21 10.96 -16.56 -13.65
CA LYS A 21 10.53 -15.47 -12.76
C LYS A 21 9.19 -15.75 -12.08
N GLU A 22 8.45 -16.78 -12.48
CA GLU A 22 7.15 -17.08 -11.88
C GLU A 22 7.26 -18.01 -10.67
N ASN A 23 8.15 -19.01 -10.71
CA ASN A 23 8.36 -19.95 -9.60
C ASN A 23 9.57 -19.57 -8.75
N GLY A 24 9.66 -18.30 -8.34
CA GLY A 24 10.73 -17.89 -7.44
C GLY A 24 10.58 -18.34 -6.00
N PRO A 25 11.72 -18.43 -5.27
CA PRO A 25 11.72 -18.93 -3.91
C PRO A 25 10.87 -18.05 -3.02
N GLN A 26 10.04 -18.68 -2.20
CA GLN A 26 9.32 -17.99 -1.15
C GLN A 26 10.30 -17.50 -0.08
N ARG A 27 10.06 -16.31 0.47
CA ARG A 27 10.95 -15.71 1.47
C ARG A 27 10.19 -15.33 2.71
N ILE A 28 10.81 -15.50 3.86
CA ILE A 28 10.28 -14.97 5.12
C ILE A 28 10.72 -13.52 5.26
N THR A 29 9.75 -12.62 5.32
CA THR A 29 10.04 -11.19 5.58
C THR A 29 10.39 -10.95 7.05
N LYS A 30 11.33 -10.03 7.28
CA LYS A 30 11.75 -9.52 8.59
C LYS A 30 11.04 -8.22 8.95
N SER A 31 10.46 -7.56 7.95
CA SER A 31 9.83 -6.25 8.08
C SER A 31 8.40 -6.32 7.55
N SER A 32 7.54 -5.48 8.11
CA SER A 32 6.17 -5.26 7.67
C SER A 32 6.10 -4.08 6.73
N TYR A 33 5.20 -4.14 5.75
CA TYR A 33 4.95 -3.08 4.78
C TYR A 33 3.45 -2.78 4.72
N GLY A 34 3.12 -1.49 4.80
CA GLY A 34 1.73 -1.05 4.93
C GLY A 34 1.53 0.38 4.52
N PHE A 35 0.27 0.79 4.33
CA PHE A 35 -0.05 2.15 3.94
C PHE A 35 -0.76 2.91 5.07
N LEU A 36 -0.45 4.20 5.24
CA LEU A 36 -1.16 5.06 6.19
C LEU A 36 -2.58 5.33 5.70
N ARG A 37 -3.61 4.77 6.34
CA ARG A 37 -5.02 4.92 5.93
C ARG A 37 -5.75 5.96 6.77
N THR A 38 -6.77 6.55 6.15
CA THR A 38 -7.85 7.25 6.87
C THR A 38 -9.06 6.35 6.79
N GLU A 39 -9.38 5.70 7.91
CA GLU A 39 -10.39 4.63 7.99
C GLU A 39 -11.64 5.14 8.70
N PRO A 40 -12.86 4.73 8.28
CA PRO A 40 -14.06 4.96 9.06
C PRO A 40 -13.90 4.47 10.50
N TYR A 41 -14.42 5.23 11.45
CA TYR A 41 -14.33 4.88 12.88
C TYR A 41 -15.27 3.73 13.23
N GLU A 42 -14.73 2.51 13.18
CA GLU A 42 -15.44 1.27 13.50
C GLU A 42 -14.91 0.59 14.78
N PRO A 43 -15.17 1.14 15.99
CA PRO A 43 -14.64 0.61 17.25
C PRO A 43 -15.22 -0.75 17.67
N ARG A 44 -16.28 -1.22 17.01
CA ARG A 44 -16.85 -2.56 17.23
C ARG A 44 -16.18 -3.63 16.39
N THR A 45 -15.54 -3.23 15.29
CA THR A 45 -14.84 -4.12 14.35
C THR A 45 -13.36 -4.20 14.70
N TRP A 46 -12.76 -3.06 15.05
CA TRP A 46 -11.33 -2.94 15.30
C TRP A 46 -11.05 -2.45 16.73
N GLU A 47 -10.38 -3.28 17.52
CA GLU A 47 -9.93 -2.91 18.87
C GLU A 47 -9.07 -1.64 18.86
N ALA A 48 -8.18 -1.52 17.86
CA ALA A 48 -7.33 -0.36 17.66
C ALA A 48 -8.11 0.97 17.51
N HIS A 49 -9.34 0.90 16.98
CA HIS A 49 -10.22 2.07 16.92
C HIS A 49 -10.83 2.36 18.30
N ALA A 50 -11.27 1.36 19.05
CA ALA A 50 -11.87 1.56 20.38
C ALA A 50 -10.94 2.31 21.35
N GLU A 51 -9.62 2.10 21.22
CA GLU A 51 -8.59 2.77 22.04
C GLU A 51 -8.25 4.19 21.57
N THR A 52 -8.85 4.67 20.49
CA THR A 52 -8.49 5.93 19.83
C THR A 52 -9.68 6.89 19.74
N LYS A 53 -9.43 8.17 19.97
CA LYS A 53 -10.39 9.23 19.67
C LYS A 53 -10.45 9.49 18.15
N PRO A 54 -11.62 9.36 17.49
CA PRO A 54 -11.77 9.71 16.08
C PRO A 54 -11.82 11.22 15.85
N THR A 55 -11.61 11.62 14.60
CA THR A 55 -11.84 12.98 14.11
C THR A 55 -13.08 13.01 13.23
N ILE A 56 -13.92 14.05 13.36
CA ILE A 56 -15.07 14.26 12.46
C ILE A 56 -14.57 15.01 11.23
N ASP A 57 -14.79 14.46 10.04
CA ASP A 57 -14.43 15.14 8.80
C ASP A 57 -15.42 16.27 8.49
N GLN A 58 -14.91 17.42 8.07
CA GLN A 58 -15.72 18.63 7.85
C GLN A 58 -16.51 18.61 6.52
N ASN A 59 -16.24 17.64 5.66
CA ASN A 59 -16.82 17.55 4.33
C ASN A 59 -17.98 16.56 4.29
N ASP A 60 -17.86 15.41 4.94
CA ASP A 60 -18.92 14.38 4.97
C ASP A 60 -19.61 14.21 6.33
N GLY A 61 -19.03 14.76 7.41
CA GLY A 61 -19.55 14.68 8.77
C GLY A 61 -19.31 13.35 9.47
N GLU A 62 -18.61 12.41 8.82
CA GLU A 62 -18.35 11.08 9.35
C GLU A 62 -17.12 11.07 10.26
N LYS A 63 -17.00 10.03 11.10
CA LYS A 63 -15.88 9.84 12.02
C LYS A 63 -14.80 9.00 11.36
N TYR A 64 -13.56 9.46 11.43
CA TYR A 64 -12.39 8.78 10.87
C TYR A 64 -11.23 8.66 11.87
N VAL A 65 -10.37 7.67 11.64
CA VAL A 65 -9.11 7.48 12.34
C VAL A 65 -7.98 7.35 11.32
N LYS A 66 -6.81 7.93 11.63
CA LYS A 66 -5.60 7.73 10.81
C LYS A 66 -4.76 6.62 11.40
N THR A 67 -4.60 5.54 10.63
CA THR A 67 -4.03 4.27 11.07
C THR A 67 -3.06 3.73 10.02
N ILE A 68 -2.30 2.68 10.32
CA ILE A 68 -1.50 1.98 9.30
C ILE A 68 -2.15 0.62 9.03
N TYR A 69 -2.39 0.33 7.75
CA TYR A 69 -2.82 -1.00 7.32
C TYR A 69 -1.62 -1.77 6.75
N TRP A 70 -1.10 -2.72 7.52
CA TRP A 70 0.01 -3.61 7.12
C TRP A 70 -0.52 -4.71 6.19
N LEU A 71 -0.05 -4.72 4.95
CA LEU A 71 -0.42 -5.70 3.92
C LEU A 71 0.53 -6.89 3.86
N ILE A 72 1.79 -6.65 4.23
CA ILE A 72 2.80 -7.68 4.43
C ILE A 72 3.22 -7.55 5.88
N CYS A 73 3.09 -8.59 6.69
CA CYS A 73 3.57 -8.58 8.06
C CYS A 73 4.88 -9.36 8.20
N LYS A 74 5.75 -8.89 9.09
CA LYS A 74 6.95 -9.59 9.53
C LYS A 74 6.65 -11.05 9.86
N ASN A 75 7.61 -11.92 9.57
CA ASN A 75 7.56 -13.37 9.72
C ASN A 75 6.53 -14.08 8.82
N GLU A 76 5.85 -13.37 7.92
CA GLU A 76 5.01 -14.01 6.91
C GLU A 76 5.82 -14.49 5.71
N PRO A 77 5.36 -15.58 5.06
CA PRO A 77 6.01 -16.10 3.89
C PRO A 77 5.49 -15.36 2.64
N VAL A 78 6.40 -14.67 1.96
CA VAL A 78 6.11 -13.82 0.80
C VAL A 78 6.59 -14.55 -0.48
N PRO A 79 5.67 -14.87 -1.43
CA PRO A 79 6.06 -15.46 -2.71
C PRO A 79 6.95 -14.52 -3.52
N PHE A 80 7.65 -15.06 -4.52
CA PHE A 80 8.46 -14.24 -5.43
C PHE A 80 7.64 -13.17 -6.15
N HIS A 81 6.42 -13.54 -6.57
CA HIS A 81 5.46 -12.61 -7.13
C HIS A 81 4.16 -12.66 -6.35
N LYS A 82 3.70 -11.52 -5.82
CA LYS A 82 2.40 -11.40 -5.15
C LYS A 82 1.88 -9.98 -5.20
N GLU A 83 0.60 -9.83 -5.56
CA GLU A 83 -0.12 -8.57 -5.44
C GLU A 83 -0.96 -8.56 -4.17
N TYR A 84 -0.89 -7.45 -3.43
CA TYR A 84 -1.74 -7.11 -2.31
C TYR A 84 -2.49 -5.84 -2.69
N SER A 85 -3.81 -5.86 -2.68
CA SER A 85 -4.59 -4.70 -3.13
C SER A 85 -5.64 -4.26 -2.12
N ILE A 86 -5.87 -2.96 -2.07
CA ILE A 86 -6.89 -2.32 -1.22
C ILE A 86 -7.59 -1.22 -2.00
N ILE A 87 -8.86 -1.00 -1.68
CA ILE A 87 -9.62 0.16 -2.16
C ILE A 87 -9.37 1.31 -1.20
N VAL A 88 -9.13 2.50 -1.75
CA VAL A 88 -8.87 3.71 -0.97
C VAL A 88 -9.78 4.83 -1.42
N ILE A 89 -10.16 5.67 -0.47
CA ILE A 89 -11.09 6.77 -0.68
C ILE A 89 -10.43 8.07 -0.20
N HIS A 90 -10.44 9.08 -1.07
CA HIS A 90 -10.07 10.44 -0.72
C HIS A 90 -11.28 11.35 -0.80
N THR A 91 -11.54 12.05 0.30
CA THR A 91 -12.53 13.14 0.38
C THR A 91 -11.80 14.47 0.21
N ILE A 92 -12.02 15.15 -0.92
CA ILE A 92 -11.30 16.39 -1.27
C ILE A 92 -12.29 17.55 -1.41
N PRO A 93 -12.14 18.66 -0.66
CA PRO A 93 -12.99 19.84 -0.80
C PRO A 93 -12.99 20.41 -2.23
N THR A 94 -14.14 20.87 -2.70
CA THR A 94 -14.30 21.44 -4.07
C THR A 94 -13.49 22.70 -4.33
N ASN A 95 -13.08 23.43 -3.29
CA ASN A 95 -12.28 24.65 -3.40
C ASN A 95 -10.79 24.39 -3.67
N ARG A 96 -10.36 23.13 -3.74
CA ARG A 96 -8.97 22.75 -4.06
C ARG A 96 -8.70 22.93 -5.56
N LYS A 97 -7.56 23.56 -5.89
CA LYS A 97 -7.11 23.76 -7.27
C LYS A 97 -6.80 22.42 -7.96
N SER A 98 -6.13 21.51 -7.27
CA SER A 98 -5.80 20.17 -7.73
C SER A 98 -6.39 19.10 -6.81
N LEU A 99 -6.74 17.96 -7.39
CA LEU A 99 -7.26 16.79 -6.69
C LEU A 99 -6.13 15.76 -6.53
N LEU A 100 -5.20 16.07 -5.64
CA LEU A 100 -4.04 15.20 -5.38
C LEU A 100 -4.34 14.20 -4.28
N CYS A 101 -4.14 12.92 -4.55
CA CYS A 101 -4.25 11.86 -3.58
C CYS A 101 -2.84 11.37 -3.20
N GLU A 102 -2.39 11.72 -1.99
CA GLU A 102 -1.09 11.30 -1.45
C GLU A 102 -1.21 9.98 -0.70
N GLU A 103 -0.26 9.09 -0.93
CA GLU A 103 -0.23 7.75 -0.40
C GLU A 103 1.16 7.45 0.16
N LEU A 104 1.22 7.15 1.46
CA LEU A 104 2.47 6.93 2.21
C LEU A 104 2.63 5.46 2.55
N LEU A 105 3.71 4.87 2.05
CA LEU A 105 4.16 3.52 2.38
C LEU A 105 5.03 3.59 3.63
N TYR A 106 4.70 2.76 4.62
CA TYR A 106 5.46 2.57 5.84
C TYR A 106 6.15 1.21 5.85
N VAL A 107 7.28 1.15 6.54
CA VAL A 107 8.02 -0.07 6.90
C VAL A 107 8.22 -0.14 8.42
N SER A 108 8.24 -1.34 8.98
CA SER A 108 8.54 -1.56 10.40
C SER A 108 9.15 -2.93 10.64
N ASP A 109 10.20 -3.02 11.46
CA ASP A 109 10.82 -4.31 11.85
C ASP A 109 10.15 -4.97 13.07
N THR A 110 9.13 -4.31 13.64
CA THR A 110 8.48 -4.73 14.89
C THR A 110 6.96 -4.86 14.77
N SER A 111 6.31 -4.05 13.94
CA SER A 111 4.85 -3.98 13.83
C SER A 111 4.26 -5.18 13.12
N THR A 112 3.20 -5.75 13.66
CA THR A 112 2.50 -6.91 13.05
C THR A 112 0.99 -6.74 12.99
N GLU A 113 0.46 -5.65 13.54
CA GLU A 113 -0.98 -5.44 13.70
C GLU A 113 -1.42 -4.12 13.08
N SER A 114 -2.47 -4.22 12.27
CA SER A 114 -3.05 -3.12 11.50
C SER A 114 -4.02 -2.27 12.32
N HIS A 115 -4.49 -1.16 11.74
CA HIS A 115 -5.54 -0.28 12.30
C HIS A 115 -5.12 0.51 13.54
N TYR A 116 -3.90 0.33 14.04
CA TYR A 116 -3.32 1.21 15.05
C TYR A 116 -2.80 2.50 14.42
N ARG A 117 -2.91 3.60 15.17
CA ARG A 117 -2.36 4.90 14.76
C ARG A 117 -0.85 4.83 14.60
N ARG A 118 -0.29 5.72 13.78
CA ARG A 118 1.17 5.82 13.58
C ARG A 118 1.94 6.08 14.89
N ASP A 119 1.37 6.88 15.80
CA ASP A 119 1.96 7.24 17.09
C ASP A 119 1.72 6.19 18.19
N HIS A 120 0.99 5.11 17.90
CA HIS A 120 0.71 4.03 18.84
C HIS A 120 1.95 3.17 19.13
N ALA A 121 2.04 2.60 20.34
CA ALA A 121 3.17 1.76 20.75
C ALA A 121 3.42 0.57 19.80
N LYS A 122 2.36 -0.02 19.22
CA LYS A 122 2.44 -1.11 18.23
C LYS A 122 3.07 -0.69 16.90
N ASN A 123 3.12 0.62 16.62
CA ASN A 123 3.76 1.20 15.44
C ASN A 123 5.07 1.94 15.78
N LYS A 124 5.61 1.76 16.99
CA LYS A 124 6.86 2.38 17.42
C LYS A 124 8.01 1.92 16.52
N GLY A 125 8.71 2.90 15.94
CA GLY A 125 9.83 2.66 15.03
C GLY A 125 9.44 2.43 13.57
N CYS A 126 8.16 2.62 13.20
CA CYS A 126 7.79 2.62 11.79
C CYS A 126 8.34 3.86 11.07
N GLU A 127 8.79 3.67 9.82
CA GLU A 127 9.39 4.70 8.98
C GLU A 127 8.69 4.79 7.63
N ILE A 128 8.77 5.95 6.99
CA ILE A 128 8.24 6.12 5.63
C ILE A 128 9.23 5.45 4.66
N ALA A 129 8.79 4.40 3.99
CA ALA A 129 9.56 3.69 2.97
C ALA A 129 9.33 4.24 1.56
N GLY A 130 8.24 4.98 1.36
CA GLY A 130 7.89 5.49 0.04
C GLY A 130 6.68 6.40 0.04
N ARG A 131 6.55 7.15 -1.06
CA ARG A 131 5.41 8.04 -1.31
C ARG A 131 4.99 7.94 -2.76
N ILE A 132 3.68 8.01 -2.98
CA ILE A 132 3.04 8.20 -4.27
C ILE A 132 2.06 9.37 -4.19
N VAL A 133 1.97 10.16 -5.24
CA VAL A 133 0.95 11.21 -5.38
C VAL A 133 0.27 10.99 -6.72
N ALA A 134 -1.03 10.66 -6.69
CA ALA A 134 -1.84 10.52 -7.88
C ALA A 134 -2.62 11.81 -8.14
N ASP A 135 -2.42 12.44 -9.29
CA ASP A 135 -3.22 13.59 -9.70
C ASP A 135 -4.52 13.13 -10.37
N MET A 136 -5.62 13.34 -9.66
CA MET A 136 -6.96 12.94 -10.06
C MET A 136 -7.79 14.12 -10.57
N SER A 137 -7.16 15.28 -10.85
CA SER A 137 -7.85 16.49 -11.32
C SER A 137 -8.63 16.26 -12.62
N PHE A 138 -8.14 15.35 -13.48
CA PHE A 138 -8.82 14.97 -14.72
C PHE A 138 -10.24 14.45 -14.50
N LEU A 139 -10.56 13.89 -13.33
CA LEU A 139 -11.91 13.43 -13.01
C LEU A 139 -12.90 14.60 -12.96
N ARG A 140 -12.49 15.70 -12.34
CA ARG A 140 -13.27 16.95 -12.32
C ARG A 140 -13.25 17.59 -13.70
N ASP A 141 -12.07 17.75 -14.30
CA ASP A 141 -11.92 18.54 -15.53
C ASP A 141 -12.69 17.90 -16.70
N LYS A 142 -12.78 16.57 -16.73
CA LYS A 142 -13.57 15.80 -17.71
C LYS A 142 -14.99 15.46 -17.24
N HIS A 143 -15.44 16.03 -16.12
CA HIS A 143 -16.81 15.86 -15.60
C HIS A 143 -17.19 14.38 -15.32
N ILE A 144 -16.21 13.55 -14.99
CA ILE A 144 -16.39 12.13 -14.65
C ILE A 144 -16.97 11.98 -13.24
N ILE A 145 -16.62 12.90 -12.33
CA ILE A 145 -17.16 12.96 -10.97
C ILE A 145 -17.93 14.25 -10.75
N GLN A 146 -18.92 14.19 -9.87
CA GLN A 146 -19.70 15.35 -9.44
C GLN A 146 -19.41 15.65 -7.97
N PRO A 147 -19.49 16.93 -7.55
CA PRO A 147 -19.45 17.28 -6.14
C PRO A 147 -20.58 16.60 -5.36
N ILE A 148 -20.26 16.12 -4.16
CA ILE A 148 -21.22 15.62 -3.18
C ILE A 148 -21.61 16.78 -2.26
N GLU A 149 -22.92 16.90 -2.02
CA GLU A 149 -23.54 17.90 -1.15
C GLU A 149 -24.30 17.18 -0.02
N ARG A 150 -23.94 17.47 1.23
CA ARG A 150 -24.63 16.93 2.41
C ARG A 150 -25.17 18.08 3.28
N GLY A 151 -26.36 18.55 2.95
CA GLY A 151 -27.06 19.58 3.73
C GLY A 151 -26.29 20.90 3.84
N ARG A 152 -26.76 21.80 4.72
CA ARG A 152 -26.15 23.12 4.91
C ARG A 152 -24.87 23.12 5.75
N THR A 153 -24.66 22.09 6.56
CA THR A 153 -23.59 22.05 7.57
C THR A 153 -22.25 21.63 7.00
N TRP A 154 -22.24 20.75 6.00
CA TRP A 154 -21.02 20.10 5.52
C TRP A 154 -20.53 20.66 4.18
N LYS A 155 -19.22 20.67 3.98
CA LYS A 155 -18.60 21.26 2.78
C LYS A 155 -18.80 20.37 1.55
N ARG A 156 -19.09 21.02 0.41
CA ARG A 156 -19.06 20.37 -0.91
C ARG A 156 -17.70 19.76 -1.19
N HIS A 157 -17.68 18.48 -1.52
CA HIS A 157 -16.44 17.75 -1.75
C HIS A 157 -16.56 16.74 -2.89
N TYR A 158 -15.43 16.31 -3.41
CA TYR A 158 -15.32 15.16 -4.28
C TYR A 158 -14.97 13.92 -3.44
N ARG A 159 -15.55 12.78 -3.79
CA ARG A 159 -15.15 11.46 -3.29
C ARG A 159 -14.44 10.72 -4.42
N ILE A 160 -13.16 10.43 -4.23
CA ILE A 160 -12.33 9.77 -5.24
C ILE A 160 -11.98 8.38 -4.71
N GLU A 161 -12.42 7.36 -5.42
CA GLU A 161 -12.20 5.96 -5.08
C GLU A 161 -11.29 5.32 -6.12
N TYR A 162 -10.22 4.67 -5.66
CA TYR A 162 -9.26 3.97 -6.52
C TYR A 162 -8.61 2.80 -5.79
N GLN A 163 -7.81 2.01 -6.51
CA GLN A 163 -7.12 0.85 -5.96
C GLN A 163 -5.66 1.18 -5.70
N LEU A 164 -5.17 0.88 -4.49
CA LEU A 164 -3.74 0.74 -4.23
C LEU A 164 -3.34 -0.71 -4.37
N VAL A 165 -2.27 -0.96 -5.12
CA VAL A 165 -1.71 -2.29 -5.32
C VAL A 165 -0.25 -2.28 -4.92
N MET A 166 0.13 -3.12 -3.96
CA MET A 166 1.49 -3.43 -3.55
C MET A 166 1.90 -4.74 -4.20
N ILE A 167 3.00 -4.73 -4.94
CA ILE A 167 3.44 -5.81 -5.82
C ILE A 167 4.84 -6.20 -5.41
N VAL A 168 4.97 -7.41 -4.88
CA VAL A 168 6.27 -8.04 -4.65
C VAL A 168 6.75 -8.61 -5.98
N ASP A 169 7.97 -8.26 -6.39
CA ASP A 169 8.66 -8.83 -7.54
C ASP A 169 10.11 -9.14 -7.16
N GLY A 170 10.29 -10.35 -6.64
CA GLY A 170 11.55 -10.87 -6.12
C GLY A 170 12.07 -10.09 -4.92
N ARG A 171 12.97 -9.15 -5.19
CA ARG A 171 13.60 -8.27 -4.17
C ARG A 171 13.14 -6.82 -4.25
N ASN A 172 12.18 -6.54 -5.12
CA ASN A 172 11.60 -5.23 -5.29
C ASN A 172 10.16 -5.23 -4.77
N LEU A 173 9.77 -4.10 -4.20
CA LEU A 173 8.40 -3.80 -3.85
C LEU A 173 7.96 -2.61 -4.70
N ARG A 174 7.10 -2.88 -5.69
CA ARG A 174 6.44 -1.84 -6.48
C ARG A 174 5.09 -1.53 -5.86
N TYR A 175 4.64 -0.29 -5.96
CA TYR A 175 3.31 0.09 -5.52
C TYR A 175 2.68 1.10 -6.45
N GLU A 176 1.39 0.91 -6.72
CA GLU A 176 0.65 1.59 -7.76
C GLU A 176 -0.70 2.10 -7.25
N ALA A 177 -1.05 3.31 -7.65
CA ALA A 177 -2.42 3.83 -7.58
C ALA A 177 -3.08 3.61 -8.94
N ARG A 178 -4.08 2.73 -9.01
CA ARG A 178 -4.81 2.38 -10.24
C ARG A 178 -6.21 2.98 -10.20
N TRP A 179 -6.55 3.83 -11.17
CA TRP A 179 -7.90 4.39 -11.34
C TRP A 179 -8.44 4.15 -12.76
N PRO A 180 -9.68 3.67 -12.91
CA PRO A 180 -10.58 3.20 -11.85
C PRO A 180 -10.00 1.94 -11.16
N VAL A 181 -10.73 1.31 -10.23
CA VAL A 181 -10.30 0.04 -9.64
C VAL A 181 -9.99 -0.97 -10.76
N GLY A 182 -8.82 -1.61 -10.73
CA GLY A 182 -8.33 -2.47 -11.81
C GLY A 182 -7.93 -1.76 -13.11
N GLY A 183 -7.95 -0.42 -13.12
CA GLY A 183 -7.71 0.42 -14.28
C GLY A 183 -6.27 0.90 -14.44
N THR A 184 -6.11 2.04 -15.11
CA THR A 184 -4.80 2.60 -15.46
C THR A 184 -4.04 3.11 -14.23
N ILE A 185 -2.72 2.92 -14.24
CA ILE A 185 -1.81 3.46 -13.22
C ILE A 185 -1.80 5.00 -13.30
N ARG A 186 -2.13 5.66 -12.19
CA ARG A 186 -2.11 7.13 -12.00
C ARG A 186 -0.95 7.61 -11.15
N GLY A 187 -0.38 6.72 -10.35
CA GLY A 187 0.83 6.97 -9.58
C GLY A 187 1.56 5.66 -9.33
N ARG A 188 2.89 5.70 -9.30
CA ARG A 188 3.71 4.52 -8.99
C ARG A 188 4.95 4.91 -8.20
N GLY A 189 5.42 3.98 -7.37
CA GLY A 189 6.74 4.03 -6.77
C GLY A 189 7.30 2.64 -6.61
N GLN A 190 8.57 2.57 -6.21
CA GLN A 190 9.26 1.31 -5.98
C GLN A 190 10.33 1.49 -4.91
N THR A 191 10.58 0.43 -4.16
CA THR A 191 11.70 0.34 -3.23
C THR A 191 12.28 -1.07 -3.23
N SER A 192 13.54 -1.21 -2.83
CA SER A 192 14.17 -2.51 -2.63
C SER A 192 13.78 -3.07 -1.27
N ILE A 193 13.41 -4.34 -1.23
CA ILE A 193 13.12 -5.10 -0.01
C ILE A 193 14.12 -6.23 0.22
N ALA A 194 15.25 -6.21 -0.49
CA ALA A 194 16.29 -7.24 -0.39
C ALA A 194 16.78 -7.46 1.06
N ALA A 195 17.01 -6.37 1.80
CA ALA A 195 17.48 -6.41 3.18
C ALA A 195 16.40 -6.89 4.18
N ALA A 196 15.14 -6.86 3.77
CA ALA A 196 14.00 -7.24 4.60
C ALA A 196 13.75 -8.76 4.58
N PHE A 197 14.56 -9.57 3.91
CA PHE A 197 14.40 -11.03 3.93
C PHE A 197 15.38 -11.72 4.88
N LYS A 198 14.94 -12.84 5.47
CA LYS A 198 15.84 -13.71 6.26
C LYS A 198 16.93 -14.32 5.36
N PRO A 199 18.23 -14.14 5.67
CA PRO A 199 19.31 -14.82 4.95
C PRO A 199 19.11 -16.33 4.98
N GLY A 200 19.51 -17.02 3.91
CA GLY A 200 19.43 -18.49 3.84
C GLY A 200 18.03 -19.07 3.62
N THR A 201 17.00 -18.26 3.37
CA THR A 201 15.72 -18.77 2.87
C THR A 201 15.88 -19.21 1.41
N LYS A 202 15.79 -20.53 1.21
CA LYS A 202 15.79 -21.21 -0.09
C LYS A 202 14.39 -21.22 -0.69
#